data_AF-A0A0Q9WW08-F1
#
_entry.id   AF-A0A0Q9WW08-F1
#
_cell.length_a   1.000
_cell.length_b   1.000
_cell.length_c   1.000
_cell.angle_alpha   90.00
_cell.angle_beta   90.00
_cell.angle_gamma   90.00
#
_symmetry.space_group_name_H-M   'P 1'
#
loop_
_entity.id
_entity.type
_entity.pdbx_description
1 polymer ?
#
loop_
_entity_poly.entity_id
_entity_poly.type
_entity_poly.pdbx_seq_one_letter_code
_entity_poly.pdbx_strand_id
1 'polypeptide(L)'
;MISRGLFSMGLRSLRLLKPEPQLVQLAVTRHMKDIYDKGKGDEKMHVNKLQMEQLDKLRKKKIEELTAEIEAIKQEINDLVKERTSDYQERKKELEQKIQEIIQIINDIMKILGGKKR
;
A
#
# COMPACT_ATOMS: atom_id res chain seq x y z
N MET A 1 32.66 13.63 -70.04
CA MET A 1 31.68 14.60 -69.49
C MET A 1 30.44 13.85 -68.98
N ILE A 2 30.56 13.10 -67.88
CA ILE A 2 29.44 12.37 -67.25
C ILE A 2 29.39 12.85 -65.82
N SER A 3 28.39 13.65 -65.41
CA SER A 3 28.09 13.85 -63.97
C SER A 3 26.98 14.85 -63.62
N ARG A 4 26.28 15.50 -64.57
CA ARG A 4 25.20 16.43 -64.17
C ARG A 4 23.86 15.74 -63.88
N GLY A 5 23.58 14.58 -64.49
CA GLY A 5 22.32 13.83 -64.28
C GLY A 5 22.27 13.07 -62.94
N LEU A 6 23.34 12.33 -62.62
CA LEU A 6 23.41 11.46 -61.44
C LEU A 6 23.35 12.22 -60.10
N PHE A 7 23.91 13.42 -60.04
CA PHE A 7 23.84 14.27 -58.85
C PHE A 7 22.41 14.74 -58.54
N SER A 8 21.60 15.00 -59.57
CA SER A 8 20.22 15.48 -59.41
C SER A 8 19.25 14.38 -58.96
N MET A 9 19.52 13.13 -59.33
CA MET A 9 18.75 11.97 -58.88
C MET A 9 19.10 11.58 -57.44
N GLY A 10 20.39 11.62 -57.05
CA GLY A 10 20.81 11.36 -55.67
C GLY A 10 20.26 12.37 -54.65
N LEU A 11 20.11 13.64 -55.06
CA LEU A 11 19.49 14.67 -54.22
C LEU A 11 17.97 14.49 -54.04
N ARG A 12 17.27 13.87 -55.01
CA ARG A 12 15.84 13.58 -54.91
C ARG A 12 15.55 12.38 -54.01
N SER A 13 16.39 11.33 -54.05
CA SER A 13 16.27 10.18 -53.14
C SER A 13 16.60 10.54 -51.68
N LEU A 14 17.53 11.46 -51.44
CA LEU A 14 17.79 12.01 -50.10
C LEU A 14 16.62 12.84 -49.54
N ARG A 15 15.79 13.44 -50.40
CA ARG A 15 14.61 14.21 -49.97
C ARG A 15 13.44 13.32 -49.53
N LEU A 16 13.37 12.09 -50.04
CA LEU A 16 12.44 11.04 -49.58
C LEU A 16 12.87 10.39 -48.26
N LEU A 17 14.15 10.54 -47.87
CA LEU A 17 14.68 10.03 -46.61
C LEU A 17 14.50 10.99 -45.42
N LYS A 18 13.97 12.20 -45.65
CA LYS A 18 13.64 13.10 -44.55
C LYS A 18 12.44 12.51 -43.81
N PRO A 19 12.55 12.15 -42.53
CA PRO A 19 11.42 11.63 -41.78
C PRO A 19 10.34 12.70 -41.81
N GLU A 20 9.15 12.34 -42.29
CA GLU A 20 8.05 13.28 -42.36
C GLU A 20 7.78 13.84 -40.96
N PRO A 21 7.64 15.16 -40.80
CA PRO A 21 7.49 15.79 -39.49
C PRO A 21 6.29 15.23 -38.71
N GLN A 22 5.28 14.71 -39.42
CA GLN A 22 4.12 14.04 -38.84
C GLN A 22 4.47 12.71 -38.16
N LEU A 23 5.37 11.90 -38.74
CA LEU A 23 5.81 10.64 -38.15
C LEU A 23 6.67 10.87 -36.91
N VAL A 24 7.52 11.89 -36.93
CA VAL A 24 8.31 12.30 -35.76
C VAL A 24 7.39 12.81 -34.64
N GLN A 25 6.38 13.62 -34.96
CA GLN A 25 5.39 14.08 -33.99
C GLN A 25 4.59 12.93 -33.37
N LEU A 26 4.20 11.93 -34.17
CA LEU A 26 3.52 10.72 -33.69
C LEU A 26 4.41 9.87 -32.76
N ALA A 27 5.70 9.75 -33.07
CA ALA A 27 6.65 9.04 -32.21
C ALA A 27 6.85 9.77 -30.87
N VAL A 28 6.98 11.11 -30.90
CA VAL A 28 7.12 11.93 -29.69
C VAL A 28 5.85 11.86 -28.83
N THR A 29 4.67 11.95 -29.42
CA THR A 29 3.39 11.84 -28.66
C THR A 29 3.21 10.46 -28.03
N ARG A 30 3.59 9.38 -28.72
CA ARG A 30 3.57 8.03 -28.14
C ARG A 30 4.53 7.92 -26.95
N HIS A 31 5.78 8.37 -27.10
CA HIS A 31 6.74 8.37 -25.99
C HIS A 31 6.31 9.23 -24.81
N MET A 32 5.73 10.40 -25.05
CA MET A 32 5.17 11.25 -23.99
C MET A 32 4.04 10.54 -23.24
N LYS A 33 3.18 9.80 -23.96
CA LYS A 33 2.11 8.99 -23.36
C LYS A 33 2.68 7.85 -22.52
N ASP A 34 3.68 7.13 -23.03
CA ASP A 34 4.33 6.03 -22.30
C ASP A 34 5.02 6.52 -21.01
N ILE A 35 5.64 7.70 -21.05
CA ILE A 35 6.25 8.34 -19.86
C ILE A 35 5.16 8.72 -18.86
N TYR A 36 4.06 9.31 -19.33
CA TYR A 36 2.94 9.70 -18.48
C TYR A 36 2.26 8.49 -17.81
N ASP A 37 1.99 7.43 -18.57
CA ASP A 37 1.36 6.21 -18.05
C ASP A 37 2.27 5.48 -17.05
N LYS A 38 3.59 5.48 -17.28
CA LYS A 38 4.58 5.00 -16.30
C LYS A 38 4.61 5.86 -15.04
N GLY A 39 4.67 7.18 -15.17
CA GLY A 39 4.66 8.11 -14.02
C GLY A 39 3.40 7.94 -13.17
N LYS A 40 2.23 7.78 -13.79
CA LYS A 40 0.97 7.49 -13.10
C LYS A 40 0.99 6.12 -12.39
N GLY A 41 1.66 5.13 -12.99
CA GLY A 41 1.88 3.82 -12.37
C GLY A 41 2.76 3.91 -11.11
N ASP A 42 3.86 4.67 -11.21
CA ASP A 42 4.81 4.86 -10.11
C ASP A 42 4.19 5.66 -8.96
N GLU A 43 3.43 6.73 -9.27
CA GLU A 43 2.67 7.49 -8.28
C GLU A 43 1.63 6.61 -7.56
N LYS A 44 0.89 5.79 -8.31
CA LYS A 44 -0.08 4.86 -7.73
C LYS A 44 0.60 3.84 -6.82
N MET A 45 1.77 3.33 -7.21
CA MET A 45 2.55 2.43 -6.37
C MET A 45 3.02 3.12 -5.09
N HIS A 46 3.51 4.36 -5.19
CA HIS A 46 3.97 5.15 -4.05
C HIS A 46 2.83 5.44 -3.06
N VAL A 47 1.66 5.85 -3.55
CA VAL A 47 0.47 6.07 -2.71
C VAL A 47 0.03 4.77 -2.03
N ASN A 48 0.02 3.65 -2.76
CA ASN A 48 -0.31 2.34 -2.18
C ASN A 48 0.68 1.94 -1.07
N LYS A 49 1.99 2.19 -1.25
CA LYS A 49 3.00 1.93 -0.22
C LYS A 49 2.74 2.77 1.03
N LEU A 50 2.50 4.07 0.87
CA LEU A 50 2.17 4.97 1.99
C LEU A 50 0.89 4.52 2.73
N GLN A 51 -0.15 4.12 2.00
CA GLN A 51 -1.38 3.60 2.60
C GLN A 51 -1.13 2.32 3.40
N MET A 52 -0.31 1.39 2.90
CA MET A 52 0.06 0.18 3.64
C MET A 52 0.84 0.52 4.91
N GLU A 53 1.82 1.42 4.84
CA GLU A 53 2.58 1.87 6.02
C GLU A 53 1.71 2.55 7.07
N GLN A 54 0.75 3.38 6.64
CA GLN A 54 -0.21 4.01 7.55
C GLN A 54 -1.14 2.99 8.21
N LEU A 55 -1.63 2.01 7.45
CA LEU A 55 -2.45 0.92 8.00
C LEU A 55 -1.67 0.08 9.01
N ASP A 56 -0.39 -0.21 8.75
CA ASP A 56 0.44 -0.96 9.68
C ASP A 56 0.70 -0.18 10.98
N LYS A 57 0.92 1.14 10.88
CA LYS A 57 1.02 2.01 12.06
C LYS A 57 -0.28 2.04 12.87
N LEU A 58 -1.43 2.20 12.21
CA LEU A 58 -2.74 2.20 12.89
C LEU A 58 -3.02 0.88 13.58
N ARG A 59 -2.71 -0.25 12.94
CA ARG A 59 -2.89 -1.59 13.52
C ARG A 59 -2.00 -1.81 14.74
N LYS A 60 -0.72 -1.44 14.66
CA LYS A 60 0.20 -1.52 15.82
C LYS A 60 -0.31 -0.72 17.00
N LYS A 61 -0.69 0.54 16.75
CA LYS A 61 -1.29 1.40 17.77
C LYS A 61 -2.54 0.78 18.38
N LYS A 62 -3.41 0.19 17.55
CA LYS A 62 -4.63 -0.46 18.07
C LYS A 62 -4.33 -1.69 18.91
N ILE A 63 -3.33 -2.49 18.53
CA ILE A 63 -2.88 -3.62 19.36
C ILE A 63 -2.35 -3.11 20.71
N GLU A 64 -1.54 -2.06 20.71
CA GLU A 64 -1.01 -1.44 21.95
C GLU A 64 -2.14 -0.95 22.88
N GLU A 65 -3.15 -0.27 22.33
CA GLU A 65 -4.35 0.15 23.08
C GLU A 65 -5.08 -1.04 23.68
N LEU A 66 -5.35 -2.08 22.89
CA LEU A 66 -6.06 -3.28 23.36
C LEU A 66 -5.25 -4.06 24.40
N THR A 67 -3.92 -4.08 24.30
CA THR A 67 -3.07 -4.67 25.33
C THR A 67 -3.11 -3.90 26.65
N ALA A 68 -3.15 -2.57 26.59
CA ALA A 68 -3.31 -1.74 27.78
C ALA A 68 -4.68 -1.94 28.43
N GLU A 69 -5.75 -2.09 27.63
CA GLU A 69 -7.08 -2.44 28.13
C GLU A 69 -7.09 -3.81 28.85
N ILE A 70 -6.41 -4.83 28.29
CA ILE A 70 -6.27 -6.14 28.97
C ILE A 70 -5.54 -5.99 30.31
N GLU A 71 -4.47 -5.19 30.37
CA GLU A 71 -3.73 -4.96 31.61
C GLU A 71 -4.58 -4.25 32.67
N ALA A 72 -5.37 -3.25 32.28
CA ALA A 72 -6.30 -2.57 33.16
C ALA A 72 -7.36 -3.55 33.71
N ILE A 73 -7.95 -4.39 32.84
CA ILE A 73 -8.93 -5.39 33.28
C ILE A 73 -8.30 -6.42 34.23
N LYS A 74 -7.05 -6.83 33.99
CA LYS A 74 -6.32 -7.73 34.90
C LYS A 74 -6.08 -7.08 36.27
N GLN A 75 -5.80 -5.77 36.31
CA GLN A 75 -5.69 -5.04 37.57
C GLN A 75 -7.05 -4.99 38.29
N GLU A 76 -8.14 -4.71 37.57
CA GLU A 76 -9.49 -4.71 38.14
C GLU A 76 -9.87 -6.08 38.72
N ILE A 77 -9.55 -7.18 38.03
CA ILE A 77 -9.71 -8.54 38.56
C ILE A 77 -8.91 -8.73 39.85
N ASN A 78 -7.66 -8.27 39.88
CA ASN A 78 -6.81 -8.40 41.08
C ASN A 78 -7.34 -7.60 42.27
N ASP A 79 -7.91 -6.43 42.03
CA ASP A 79 -8.51 -5.63 43.10
C ASP A 79 -9.82 -6.23 43.59
N LEU A 80 -10.64 -6.76 42.67
CA LEU A 80 -11.82 -7.55 43.01
C LEU A 80 -11.50 -8.80 43.85
N VAL A 81 -10.36 -9.46 43.61
CA VAL A 81 -9.90 -10.60 44.44
C VAL A 81 -9.66 -10.16 45.89
N LYS A 82 -9.12 -8.95 46.09
CA LYS A 82 -8.81 -8.42 47.43
C LYS A 82 -10.08 -8.04 48.19
N GLU A 83 -11.12 -7.57 47.50
CA GLU A 83 -12.32 -7.03 48.13
C GLU A 83 -13.33 -8.07 48.66
N ARG A 84 -13.13 -9.38 48.43
CA ARG A 84 -14.00 -10.47 48.95
C ARG A 84 -15.51 -10.16 48.87
N THR A 85 -15.97 -9.62 47.76
CA THR A 85 -17.39 -9.35 47.51
C THR A 85 -18.14 -10.64 47.14
N SER A 86 -19.43 -10.75 47.50
CA SER A 86 -20.26 -11.93 47.17
C SER A 86 -20.38 -12.18 45.68
N ASP A 87 -20.34 -11.11 44.90
CA ASP A 87 -20.56 -11.11 43.45
C ASP A 87 -19.24 -11.20 42.65
N TYR A 88 -18.13 -11.41 43.37
CA TYR A 88 -16.78 -11.50 42.82
C TYR A 88 -16.67 -12.52 41.68
N GLN A 89 -17.27 -13.70 41.84
CA GLN A 89 -17.13 -14.76 40.83
C GLN A 89 -17.84 -14.44 39.52
N GLU A 90 -18.99 -13.78 39.56
CA GLU A 90 -19.72 -13.37 38.36
C GLU A 90 -18.96 -12.27 37.63
N ARG A 91 -18.57 -11.23 38.36
CA ARG A 91 -17.84 -10.10 37.78
C ARG A 91 -16.46 -10.49 37.26
N LYS A 92 -15.77 -11.41 37.93
CA LYS A 92 -14.52 -11.99 37.42
C LYS A 92 -14.74 -12.75 36.10
N LYS A 93 -15.78 -13.57 36.01
CA LYS A 93 -16.09 -14.30 34.77
C LYS A 93 -16.40 -13.36 33.61
N GLU A 94 -17.15 -12.28 33.86
CA GLU A 94 -17.43 -11.26 32.84
C GLU A 94 -16.15 -10.58 32.35
N LEU A 95 -15.25 -10.21 33.27
CA LEU A 95 -13.96 -9.60 32.91
C LEU A 95 -13.05 -10.58 32.16
N GLU A 96 -13.04 -11.86 32.54
CA GLU A 96 -12.32 -12.91 31.82
C GLU A 96 -12.86 -13.13 30.39
N GLN A 97 -14.19 -13.07 30.21
CA GLN A 97 -14.82 -13.12 28.89
C GLN A 97 -14.41 -11.93 28.02
N LYS A 98 -14.43 -10.71 28.58
CA LYS A 98 -13.96 -9.50 27.87
C LYS A 98 -12.49 -9.63 27.44
N ILE A 99 -11.62 -10.18 28.29
CA ILE A 99 -10.23 -10.45 27.91
C ILE A 99 -10.17 -11.42 26.71
N GLN A 100 -10.95 -12.50 26.73
CA GLN A 100 -10.98 -13.46 25.62
C GLN A 100 -11.46 -12.81 24.31
N GLU A 101 -12.49 -11.97 24.37
CA GLU A 101 -12.98 -11.22 23.22
C GLU A 101 -11.91 -10.29 22.65
N ILE A 102 -11.20 -9.54 23.51
CA ILE A 102 -10.12 -8.65 23.07
C ILE A 102 -8.96 -9.46 22.46
N ILE A 103 -8.60 -10.61 23.04
CA ILE A 103 -7.59 -11.52 22.46
C ILE A 103 -8.03 -12.01 21.08
N GLN A 104 -9.31 -12.33 20.89
CA GLN A 104 -9.84 -12.73 19.60
C GLN A 104 -9.66 -11.62 18.56
N ILE A 105 -10.00 -10.38 18.93
CA ILE A 105 -9.85 -9.20 18.06
C ILE A 105 -8.38 -8.99 17.68
N ILE A 106 -7.45 -9.08 18.65
CA ILE A 106 -6.01 -8.96 18.38
C ILE A 106 -5.55 -10.07 17.42
N ASN A 107 -5.99 -11.31 17.62
CA ASN A 107 -5.67 -12.43 16.74
C ASN A 107 -6.18 -12.22 15.31
N ASP A 108 -7.37 -11.65 15.14
CA ASP A 108 -7.92 -11.35 13.83
C ASP A 108 -7.14 -10.22 13.13
N ILE A 109 -6.74 -9.17 13.87
CA ILE A 109 -5.83 -8.13 13.36
C ILE A 109 -4.48 -8.75 12.96
N MET A 110 -3.93 -9.67 13.75
CA MET A 110 -2.67 -10.35 13.46
C MET A 110 -2.76 -11.30 12.27
N LYS A 111 -3.87 -12.01 12.06
CA LYS A 111 -4.08 -12.85 10.86
C LYS A 111 -4.11 -12.02 9.59
N ILE A 112 -4.73 -10.84 9.63
CA ILE A 112 -4.72 -9.89 8.50
C ILE A 112 -3.30 -9.41 8.20
N LEU A 113 -2.43 -9.29 9.22
CA LEU A 113 -1.00 -8.96 9.06
C LEU A 113 -0.17 -10.14 8.54
N GLY A 114 -0.41 -11.36 9.03
CA GLY A 114 0.33 -12.58 8.66
C GLY A 114 -0.08 -13.19 7.31
N GLY A 115 -1.22 -12.78 6.74
CA GLY A 115 -1.76 -13.29 5.47
C GLY A 115 -0.99 -12.89 4.20
N LYS A 116 0.08 -12.10 4.31
CA LYS A 116 1.04 -11.82 3.22
C LYS A 116 2.33 -12.63 3.40
N LYS A 117 2.24 -13.96 3.33
CA LYS A 117 3.34 -14.80 2.83
C LYS A 117 2.92 -15.38 1.47
N ARG A 118 3.21 -14.64 0.41
CA ARG A 118 3.35 -15.15 -0.96
C ARG A 118 4.62 -14.56 -1.52
#